data_AF-A0A3D5XSM7-F1
#
_entry.id   AF-A0A3D5XSM7-F1
#
_cell.length_a   1.000
_cell.length_b   1.000
_cell.length_c   1.000
_cell.angle_alpha   90.00
_cell.angle_beta   90.00
_cell.angle_gamma   90.00
#
_symmetry.space_group_name_H-M   'P 1'
#
loop_
_entity.id
_entity.type
_entity.pdbx_description
1 polymer ?
#
loop_
_entity_poly.entity_id
_entity_poly.type
_entity_poly.pdbx_seq_one_letter_code
_entity_poly.pdbx_strand_id
1 'polypeptide(L)'
;LIIISLVIIIFVGWQNNLKQQLFIKDVLHKNEITNNDEMEGLKRQLSLDFMNFQSNMSNFINDEINRLNENTSIKLLNIEHRVNDGLLHGFNKTNESFNNVLQQITKIDETQKSLSLLSSNIMSLQNVLTDKKTRGIYGEIELYSILENVFGDNINFYEKQYKLSNGFIADCVIKTNDPLGKIVIDSKFPLENYNRIYDNNLSVDERNGARANFRKDVLKHIYDIKNKYIVPFETADVAFMFIPAEAIFAKIHGKYDDIIQASYKA
;
A
#
# COMPACT_ATOMS: atom_id res chain seq x y z
N LEU A 1 17.66 -137.47 -30.78
CA LEU A 1 16.36 -136.90 -30.35
C LEU A 1 16.49 -135.92 -29.17
N ILE A 2 17.17 -136.25 -28.07
CA ILE A 2 17.30 -135.38 -26.87
C ILE A 2 18.05 -134.06 -27.14
N ILE A 3 19.17 -134.09 -27.88
CA ILE A 3 20.00 -132.90 -28.16
C ILE A 3 19.23 -131.82 -28.96
N ILE A 4 18.41 -132.25 -29.93
CA ILE A 4 17.60 -131.35 -30.77
C ILE A 4 16.56 -130.62 -29.93
N SER A 5 15.95 -131.31 -28.96
CA SER A 5 14.97 -130.71 -28.03
C SER A 5 15.61 -129.66 -27.10
N LEU A 6 16.81 -129.91 -26.59
CA LEU A 6 17.55 -128.94 -25.76
C LEU A 6 17.93 -127.68 -26.52
N VAL A 7 18.36 -127.82 -27.78
CA VAL A 7 18.71 -126.66 -28.64
C VAL A 7 17.48 -125.81 -28.92
N ILE A 8 16.32 -126.42 -29.15
CA ILE A 8 15.05 -125.69 -29.36
C ILE A 8 14.65 -124.92 -28.09
N ILE A 9 14.76 -125.53 -26.91
CA ILE A 9 14.43 -124.86 -25.64
C ILE A 9 15.35 -123.66 -25.38
N ILE A 10 16.66 -123.82 -25.63
CA ILE A 10 17.64 -122.73 -25.48
C ILE A 10 17.35 -121.63 -26.50
N PHE A 11 17.04 -121.98 -27.75
CA PHE A 11 16.72 -121.01 -28.80
C PHE A 11 15.42 -120.25 -28.50
N VAL A 12 14.38 -120.94 -28.06
CA VAL A 12 13.11 -120.33 -27.63
C VAL A 12 13.32 -119.45 -26.40
N GLY A 13 14.10 -119.91 -25.41
CA GLY A 13 14.45 -119.13 -24.22
C GLY A 13 15.25 -117.88 -24.55
N TRP A 14 16.19 -117.98 -25.49
CA TRP A 14 17.00 -116.85 -25.97
C TRP A 14 16.14 -115.84 -26.74
N GLN A 15 15.24 -116.32 -27.61
CA GLN A 15 14.26 -115.46 -28.29
C GLN A 15 13.33 -114.74 -27.31
N ASN A 16 12.89 -115.41 -26.25
CA ASN A 16 11.97 -114.80 -25.28
C ASN A 16 12.67 -113.72 -24.44
N ASN A 17 13.93 -113.94 -24.05
CA ASN A 17 14.73 -112.95 -23.33
C ASN A 17 15.01 -111.70 -24.18
N LEU A 18 15.37 -111.87 -25.46
CA LEU A 18 15.55 -110.76 -26.39
C LEU A 18 14.27 -109.93 -26.57
N LYS A 19 13.10 -110.57 -26.67
CA LYS A 19 11.81 -109.88 -26.73
C LYS A 19 11.53 -109.07 -25.46
N GLN A 20 11.84 -109.59 -24.28
CA GLN A 20 11.68 -108.85 -23.03
C GLN A 20 12.60 -107.62 -22.95
N GLN A 21 13.86 -107.73 -23.37
CA GLN A 21 14.76 -106.58 -23.38
C GLN A 21 14.35 -105.49 -24.36
N LEU A 22 13.83 -105.87 -25.53
CA LEU A 22 13.27 -104.91 -26.49
C LEU A 22 12.05 -104.20 -25.92
N PHE A 23 11.13 -104.94 -25.29
CA PHE A 23 9.94 -104.37 -24.66
C PHE A 23 10.27 -103.39 -23.53
N ILE A 24 11.24 -103.72 -22.67
CA ILE A 24 11.66 -102.84 -21.57
C ILE A 24 12.29 -101.55 -22.12
N LYS A 25 13.12 -101.65 -23.18
CA LYS A 25 13.68 -100.45 -23.84
C LYS A 25 12.60 -99.56 -24.45
N ASP A 26 11.60 -100.14 -25.10
CA ASP A 26 10.48 -99.39 -25.68
C ASP A 26 9.65 -98.68 -24.59
N VAL A 27 9.38 -99.35 -23.46
CA VAL A 27 8.64 -98.75 -22.34
C VAL A 27 9.43 -97.59 -21.71
N LEU A 28 10.74 -97.73 -21.53
CA LEU A 28 11.59 -96.68 -20.96
C LEU A 28 11.69 -95.48 -21.91
N HIS A 29 11.91 -95.70 -23.21
CA HIS A 29 11.93 -94.62 -24.20
C HIS A 29 10.59 -93.88 -24.25
N LYS A 30 9.48 -94.62 -24.19
CA LYS A 30 8.14 -94.02 -24.21
C LYS A 30 7.89 -93.15 -22.96
N ASN A 31 8.30 -93.61 -21.77
CA ASN A 31 8.18 -92.83 -20.54
C ASN A 31 9.06 -91.57 -20.54
N GLU A 32 10.30 -91.65 -21.04
CA GLU A 32 11.17 -90.47 -21.15
C GLU A 32 10.62 -89.43 -22.15
N ILE A 33 10.02 -89.88 -23.26
CA ILE A 33 9.38 -88.99 -24.23
C ILE A 33 8.14 -88.32 -23.60
N THR A 34 7.27 -89.08 -22.93
CA THR A 34 6.07 -88.52 -22.28
C THR A 34 6.41 -87.49 -21.18
N ASN A 35 7.41 -87.77 -20.34
CA ASN A 35 7.84 -86.82 -19.30
C ASN A 35 8.46 -85.54 -19.88
N ASN A 36 9.22 -85.66 -20.98
CA ASN A 36 9.78 -84.49 -21.65
C ASN A 36 8.70 -83.64 -22.34
N ASP A 37 7.68 -84.27 -22.93
CA ASP A 37 6.53 -83.59 -23.54
C ASP A 37 5.69 -82.84 -22.50
N GLU A 38 5.46 -83.42 -21.33
CA GLU A 38 4.76 -82.74 -20.21
C GLU A 38 5.56 -81.54 -19.69
N MET A 39 6.88 -81.69 -19.55
CA MET A 39 7.78 -80.62 -19.12
C MET A 39 7.86 -79.49 -20.15
N GLU A 40 7.86 -79.81 -21.45
CA GLU A 40 7.72 -78.83 -22.54
C GLU A 40 6.39 -78.07 -22.45
N GLY A 41 5.29 -78.77 -22.18
CA GLY A 41 3.96 -78.16 -21.98
C GLY A 41 3.92 -77.19 -20.80
N LEU A 42 4.47 -77.59 -19.65
CA LEU A 42 4.59 -76.76 -18.46
C LEU A 42 5.46 -75.51 -18.71
N LYS A 43 6.61 -75.67 -19.38
CA LYS A 43 7.47 -74.53 -19.76
C LYS A 43 6.75 -73.55 -20.69
N ARG A 44 5.96 -74.04 -21.64
CA ARG A 44 5.15 -73.20 -22.53
C ARG A 44 4.07 -72.45 -21.75
N GLN A 45 3.36 -73.11 -20.83
CA GLN A 45 2.35 -72.47 -20.00
C GLN A 45 2.95 -71.37 -19.11
N LEU A 46 4.06 -71.66 -18.42
CA LEU A 46 4.80 -70.67 -17.62
C LEU A 46 5.26 -69.47 -18.46
N SER A 47 5.74 -69.72 -19.68
CA SER A 47 6.14 -68.65 -20.60
C SER A 47 4.95 -67.79 -21.02
N LEU A 48 3.79 -68.40 -21.31
CA LEU A 48 2.57 -67.70 -21.65
C LEU A 48 2.04 -66.87 -20.48
N ASP A 49 2.04 -67.42 -19.26
CA ASP A 49 1.64 -66.70 -18.06
C ASP A 49 2.58 -65.53 -17.77
N PHE A 50 3.89 -65.71 -17.99
CA PHE A 50 4.88 -64.65 -17.87
C PHE A 50 4.68 -63.57 -18.94
N MET A 51 4.41 -63.94 -20.19
CA MET A 51 4.10 -63.00 -21.27
C MET A 51 2.81 -62.22 -20.99
N ASN A 52 1.77 -62.89 -20.48
CA ASN A 52 0.52 -62.26 -20.08
C ASN A 52 0.73 -61.29 -18.90
N PHE A 53 1.51 -61.71 -17.89
CA PHE A 53 1.89 -60.84 -16.78
C PHE A 53 2.69 -59.62 -17.25
N GLN A 54 3.69 -59.82 -18.12
CA GLN A 54 4.50 -58.75 -18.69
C GLN A 54 3.65 -57.77 -19.50
N SER A 55 2.71 -58.28 -20.31
CA SER A 55 1.77 -57.48 -21.09
C SER A 55 0.85 -56.67 -20.18
N ASN A 56 0.26 -57.29 -19.16
CA ASN A 56 -0.62 -56.62 -18.19
C ASN A 56 0.14 -55.54 -17.41
N MET A 57 1.38 -55.81 -17.00
CA MET A 57 2.23 -54.85 -16.32
C MET A 57 2.61 -53.67 -17.23
N SER A 58 2.95 -53.95 -18.49
CA SER A 58 3.24 -52.90 -19.49
C SER A 58 2.04 -51.99 -19.69
N ASN A 59 0.84 -52.57 -19.83
CA ASN A 59 -0.40 -51.81 -19.97
C ASN A 59 -0.71 -50.98 -18.73
N PHE A 60 -0.55 -51.55 -17.53
CA PHE A 60 -0.74 -50.82 -16.27
C PHE A 60 0.23 -49.64 -16.13
N ILE A 61 1.52 -49.83 -16.43
CA ILE A 61 2.53 -48.78 -16.39
C ILE A 61 2.21 -47.67 -17.40
N ASN A 62 1.80 -48.03 -18.62
CA ASN A 62 1.42 -47.05 -19.63
C ASN A 62 0.20 -46.23 -19.19
N ASP A 63 -0.81 -46.87 -18.58
CA ASP A 63 -1.98 -46.19 -18.03
C ASP A 63 -1.61 -45.22 -16.90
N GLU A 64 -0.75 -45.64 -15.95
CA GLU A 64 -0.30 -44.76 -14.88
C GLU A 64 0.57 -43.60 -15.38
N ILE A 65 1.46 -43.85 -16.34
CA ILE A 65 2.25 -42.78 -16.97
C ILE A 65 1.34 -41.76 -17.65
N ASN A 66 0.32 -42.21 -18.38
CA ASN A 66 -0.64 -41.31 -19.03
C ASN A 66 -1.42 -40.49 -18.01
N ARG A 67 -1.92 -41.11 -16.94
CA ARG A 67 -2.61 -40.40 -15.84
C ARG A 67 -1.71 -39.41 -15.12
N LEU A 68 -0.44 -39.76 -14.88
CA LEU A 68 0.54 -38.85 -14.28
C LEU A 68 0.82 -37.66 -15.19
N ASN A 69 0.96 -37.88 -16.49
CA ASN A 69 1.15 -36.82 -17.47
C ASN A 69 -0.06 -35.88 -17.50
N GLU A 70 -1.28 -36.40 -17.58
CA GLU A 70 -2.51 -35.59 -17.54
C GLU A 70 -2.62 -34.76 -16.25
N ASN A 71 -2.42 -35.40 -15.09
CA ASN A 71 -2.47 -34.71 -13.80
C ASN A 71 -1.39 -33.63 -13.66
N THR A 72 -0.20 -33.89 -14.21
CA THR A 72 0.91 -32.92 -14.20
C THR A 72 0.60 -31.75 -15.13
N SER A 73 0.08 -32.00 -16.34
CA SER A 73 -0.38 -30.96 -17.26
C SER A 73 -1.46 -30.06 -16.64
N ILE A 74 -2.44 -30.64 -15.96
CA ILE A 74 -3.50 -29.89 -15.26
C ILE A 74 -2.90 -29.02 -14.15
N LYS A 75 -1.96 -29.55 -13.35
CA LYS A 75 -1.29 -28.77 -12.30
C LYS A 75 -0.45 -27.62 -12.87
N LEU A 76 0.25 -27.85 -13.97
CA LEU A 76 1.07 -26.83 -14.63
C LEU A 76 0.20 -25.69 -15.19
N LEU A 77 -0.93 -26.01 -15.85
CA LEU A 77 -1.89 -25.00 -16.32
C LEU A 77 -2.49 -24.18 -15.16
N ASN A 78 -2.82 -24.83 -14.04
CA ASN A 78 -3.30 -24.13 -12.86
C ASN A 78 -2.24 -23.21 -12.24
N ILE A 79 -0.96 -23.62 -12.26
CA ILE A 79 0.17 -22.77 -11.83
C ILE A 79 0.34 -21.60 -12.79
N GLU A 80 0.29 -21.82 -14.10
CA GLU A 80 0.38 -20.76 -15.11
C GLU A 80 -0.71 -19.70 -14.90
N HIS A 81 -1.96 -20.11 -14.73
CA HIS A 81 -3.08 -19.20 -14.45
C HIS A 81 -2.87 -18.43 -13.14
N ARG A 82 -2.51 -19.11 -12.04
CA ARG A 82 -2.27 -18.43 -10.75
C ARG A 82 -1.11 -17.46 -10.79
N VAL A 83 -0.05 -17.80 -11.52
CA VAL A 83 1.11 -16.92 -11.68
C VAL A 83 0.73 -15.70 -12.51
N ASN A 84 -0.01 -15.88 -13.60
CA ASN A 84 -0.48 -14.77 -14.42
C ASN A 84 -1.41 -13.83 -13.64
N ASP A 85 -2.39 -14.38 -12.92
CA ASP A 85 -3.31 -13.61 -12.07
C ASP A 85 -2.57 -12.89 -10.94
N GLY A 86 -1.65 -13.59 -10.25
CA GLY A 86 -0.83 -13.02 -9.19
C GLY A 86 0.09 -11.89 -9.67
N LEU A 87 0.69 -12.03 -10.86
CA LEU A 87 1.53 -11.01 -11.48
C LEU A 87 0.70 -9.80 -11.94
N LEU A 88 -0.44 -10.01 -12.59
CA LEU A 88 -1.33 -8.91 -13.01
C LEU A 88 -1.88 -8.14 -11.81
N HIS A 89 -2.31 -8.85 -10.77
CA HIS A 89 -2.85 -8.21 -9.56
C HIS A 89 -1.76 -7.50 -8.76
N GLY A 90 -0.57 -8.11 -8.66
CA GLY A 90 0.61 -7.48 -8.07
C GLY A 90 1.06 -6.23 -8.84
N PHE A 91 1.04 -6.27 -10.17
CA PHE A 91 1.39 -5.14 -11.02
C PHE A 91 0.38 -3.99 -10.89
N ASN A 92 -0.93 -4.28 -10.89
CA ASN A 92 -1.96 -3.26 -10.69
C ASN A 92 -1.86 -2.61 -9.30
N LYS A 93 -1.69 -3.39 -8.24
CA LYS A 93 -1.54 -2.87 -6.87
C LYS A 93 -0.25 -2.06 -6.69
N THR A 94 0.82 -2.47 -7.37
CA THR A 94 2.09 -1.73 -7.43
C THR A 94 1.89 -0.42 -8.19
N ASN A 95 1.21 -0.43 -9.33
CA ASN A 95 0.91 0.76 -10.12
C ASN A 95 0.02 1.76 -9.36
N GLU A 96 -0.99 1.29 -8.63
CA GLU A 96 -1.78 2.13 -7.71
C GLU A 96 -0.92 2.72 -6.60
N SER A 97 -0.04 1.93 -5.99
CA SER A 97 0.89 2.41 -4.97
C SER A 97 1.88 3.44 -5.53
N PHE A 98 2.41 3.22 -6.74
CA PHE A 98 3.26 4.17 -7.45
C PHE A 98 2.49 5.44 -7.82
N ASN A 99 1.24 5.35 -8.25
CA ASN A 99 0.39 6.52 -8.51
C ASN A 99 0.10 7.30 -7.23
N ASN A 100 -0.16 6.63 -6.10
CA ASN A 100 -0.33 7.27 -4.81
C ASN A 100 0.97 7.94 -4.33
N VAL A 101 2.13 7.32 -4.54
CA VAL A 101 3.45 7.91 -4.26
C VAL A 101 3.71 9.09 -5.20
N LEU A 102 3.40 8.98 -6.48
CA LEU A 102 3.51 10.08 -7.45
C LEU A 102 2.58 11.24 -7.08
N GLN A 103 1.35 10.98 -6.64
CA GLN A 103 0.45 12.01 -6.13
C GLN A 103 1.01 12.69 -4.87
N GLN A 104 1.60 11.93 -3.94
CA GLN A 104 2.29 12.49 -2.78
C GLN A 104 3.53 13.31 -3.18
N ILE A 105 4.31 12.86 -4.17
CA ILE A 105 5.46 13.61 -4.69
C ILE A 105 4.99 14.86 -5.44
N THR A 106 3.89 14.80 -6.19
CA THR A 106 3.31 15.98 -6.87
C THR A 106 2.82 17.00 -5.84
N LYS A 107 2.24 16.53 -4.72
CA LYS A 107 1.87 17.38 -3.58
C LYS A 107 3.11 17.97 -2.87
N ILE A 108 4.23 17.23 -2.81
CA ILE A 108 5.53 17.75 -2.36
C ILE A 108 6.08 18.80 -3.34
N ASP A 109 5.92 18.60 -4.65
CA ASP A 109 6.37 19.53 -5.71
C ASP A 109 5.55 20.83 -5.70
N GLU A 110 4.24 20.76 -5.39
CA GLU A 110 3.40 21.91 -5.05
C GLU A 110 3.89 22.63 -3.78
N THR A 111 4.43 21.89 -2.81
CA THR A 111 5.00 22.47 -1.59
C THR A 111 6.34 23.18 -1.88
N GLN A 112 7.17 22.66 -2.80
CA GLN A 112 8.39 23.34 -3.27
C GLN A 112 8.09 24.54 -4.20
N LYS A 113 7.08 24.47 -5.06
CA LYS A 113 6.60 25.63 -5.83
C LYS A 113 6.02 26.72 -4.93
N SER A 114 5.32 26.34 -3.86
CA SER A 114 4.87 27.26 -2.81
C SER A 114 6.04 27.90 -2.06
N LEU A 115 7.17 27.18 -1.88
CA LEU A 115 8.39 27.72 -1.27
C LEU A 115 9.12 28.73 -2.19
N SER A 116 9.11 28.50 -3.51
CA SER A 116 9.61 29.47 -4.51
C SER A 116 8.70 30.69 -4.66
N LEU A 117 7.38 30.48 -4.59
CA LEU A 117 6.37 31.54 -4.57
C LEU A 117 6.44 32.38 -3.29
N LEU A 118 6.81 31.81 -2.14
CA LEU A 118 7.01 32.57 -0.89
C LEU A 118 8.13 33.62 -1.01
N SER A 119 9.17 33.31 -1.78
CA SER A 119 10.27 34.26 -2.07
C SER A 119 9.88 35.33 -3.09
N SER A 120 8.99 35.00 -4.05
CA SER A 120 8.52 35.92 -5.10
C SER A 120 7.36 36.84 -4.65
N ASN A 121 6.51 36.36 -3.74
CA ASN A 121 5.36 37.12 -3.22
C ASN A 121 5.78 38.30 -2.33
N ILE A 122 7.01 38.29 -1.79
CA ILE A 122 7.61 39.44 -1.10
C ILE A 122 7.76 40.66 -2.04
N MET A 123 7.91 40.46 -3.36
CA MET A 123 7.98 41.56 -4.33
C MET A 123 6.61 42.06 -4.80
N SER A 124 5.61 41.18 -4.93
CA SER A 124 4.24 41.57 -5.32
C SER A 124 3.49 42.31 -4.19
N LEU A 125 3.88 42.04 -2.93
CA LEU A 125 3.47 42.80 -1.74
C LEU A 125 3.90 44.28 -1.80
N GLN A 126 5.00 44.68 -2.44
CA GLN A 126 5.40 46.10 -2.43
C GLN A 126 4.40 47.04 -3.14
N ASN A 127 3.65 46.57 -4.13
CA ASN A 127 2.76 47.42 -4.94
C ASN A 127 1.31 47.48 -4.46
N VAL A 128 0.83 46.49 -3.69
CA VAL A 128 -0.55 46.46 -3.13
C VAL A 128 -0.63 47.13 -1.74
N LEU A 129 0.53 47.39 -1.11
CA LEU A 129 0.65 47.84 0.27
C LEU A 129 0.81 49.36 0.47
N THR A 130 0.56 50.21 -0.52
CA THR A 130 0.77 51.67 -0.36
C THR A 130 -0.32 52.32 0.52
N ASP A 131 -1.58 51.88 0.43
CA ASP A 131 -2.71 52.49 1.16
C ASP A 131 -3.26 51.64 2.33
N LYS A 132 -3.59 52.29 3.45
CA LYS A 132 -4.05 51.65 4.70
C LYS A 132 -5.33 50.86 4.52
N LYS A 133 -6.24 51.33 3.66
CA LYS A 133 -7.53 50.67 3.41
C LYS A 133 -7.35 49.37 2.62
N THR A 134 -6.57 49.42 1.55
CA THR A 134 -6.26 48.25 0.71
C THR A 134 -5.59 47.13 1.51
N ARG A 135 -4.70 47.49 2.45
CA ARG A 135 -4.06 46.53 3.36
C ARG A 135 -5.05 45.82 4.29
N GLY A 136 -6.00 46.57 4.86
CA GLY A 136 -7.06 45.98 5.70
C GLY A 136 -7.90 44.98 4.91
N ILE A 137 -8.34 45.39 3.71
CA ILE A 137 -9.12 44.52 2.81
C ILE A 137 -8.34 43.27 2.43
N TYR A 138 -7.03 43.38 2.12
CA TYR A 138 -6.20 42.23 1.80
C TYR A 138 -6.13 41.23 2.95
N GLY A 139 -5.93 41.72 4.18
CA GLY A 139 -5.90 40.86 5.37
C GLY A 139 -7.23 40.19 5.68
N GLU A 140 -8.35 40.82 5.34
CA GLU A 140 -9.68 40.21 5.43
C GLU A 140 -9.89 39.14 4.35
N ILE A 141 -9.51 39.42 3.10
CA ILE A 141 -9.63 38.45 1.98
C ILE A 141 -8.83 37.19 2.29
N GLU A 142 -7.60 37.34 2.79
CA GLU A 142 -6.76 36.20 3.14
C GLU A 142 -7.35 35.39 4.31
N LEU A 143 -7.85 36.07 5.34
CA LEU A 143 -8.58 35.43 6.44
C LEU A 143 -9.79 34.63 5.92
N TYR A 144 -10.60 35.24 5.04
CA TYR A 144 -11.78 34.58 4.49
C TYR A 144 -11.42 33.38 3.62
N SER A 145 -10.34 33.47 2.82
CA SER A 145 -9.87 32.35 2.02
C SER A 145 -9.43 31.17 2.89
N ILE A 146 -8.73 31.43 4.01
CA ILE A 146 -8.35 30.38 4.96
C ILE A 146 -9.60 29.75 5.58
N LEU A 147 -10.58 30.55 6.00
CA LEU A 147 -11.81 30.06 6.60
C LEU A 147 -12.63 29.21 5.62
N GLU A 148 -12.76 29.64 4.37
CA GLU A 148 -13.44 28.88 3.30
C GLU A 148 -12.72 27.56 3.01
N ASN A 149 -11.38 27.55 3.00
CA ASN A 149 -10.61 26.32 2.79
C ASN A 149 -10.77 25.32 3.96
N VAL A 150 -10.91 25.81 5.19
CA VAL A 150 -11.00 24.96 6.39
C VAL A 150 -12.44 24.48 6.65
N PHE A 151 -13.42 25.39 6.55
CA PHE A 151 -14.82 25.13 6.93
C PHE A 151 -15.77 24.99 5.73
N GLY A 152 -15.30 25.24 4.51
CA GLY A 152 -16.15 25.39 3.32
C GLY A 152 -17.05 26.63 3.43
N ASP A 153 -18.11 26.68 2.63
CA ASP A 153 -19.12 27.76 2.67
C ASP A 153 -20.13 27.60 3.83
N ASN A 154 -19.79 26.83 4.86
CA ASN A 154 -20.75 26.45 5.90
C ASN A 154 -20.84 27.52 7.00
N ILE A 155 -21.81 28.41 6.83
CA ILE A 155 -22.09 29.56 7.72
C ILE A 155 -22.49 29.18 9.17
N ASN A 156 -22.71 27.88 9.43
CA ASN A 156 -22.95 27.40 10.79
C ASN A 156 -21.67 27.42 11.63
N PHE A 157 -20.49 27.37 11.02
CA PHE A 157 -19.21 27.36 11.73
C PHE A 157 -18.59 28.74 11.90
N TYR A 158 -18.79 29.65 10.95
CA TYR A 158 -18.25 31.01 11.03
C TYR A 158 -19.14 32.04 10.34
N GLU A 159 -18.97 33.30 10.70
CA GLU A 159 -19.70 34.43 10.12
C GLU A 159 -18.76 35.62 9.93
N LYS A 160 -18.76 36.19 8.72
CA LYS A 160 -17.94 37.34 8.33
C LYS A 160 -18.65 38.65 8.72
N GLN A 161 -17.91 39.69 9.08
CA GLN A 161 -18.44 41.01 9.46
C GLN A 161 -19.56 40.96 10.51
N TYR A 162 -19.33 40.20 11.58
CA TYR A 162 -20.33 40.01 12.64
C TYR A 162 -20.40 41.22 13.55
N LYS A 163 -21.62 41.74 13.75
CA LYS A 163 -21.88 42.86 14.65
C LYS A 163 -22.21 42.35 16.05
N LEU A 164 -21.40 42.76 17.03
CA LEU A 164 -21.59 42.46 18.45
C LEU A 164 -22.67 43.37 19.08
N SER A 165 -23.17 42.96 20.25
CA SER A 165 -24.17 43.72 21.00
C SER A 165 -23.71 45.15 21.37
N ASN A 166 -22.40 45.34 21.55
CA ASN A 166 -21.79 46.64 21.84
C ASN A 166 -21.64 47.56 20.60
N GLY A 167 -22.08 47.10 19.43
CA GLY A 167 -22.08 47.88 18.18
C GLY A 167 -20.79 47.82 17.37
N PHE A 168 -19.72 47.20 17.88
CA PHE A 168 -18.51 46.94 17.10
C PHE A 168 -18.73 45.78 16.12
N ILE A 169 -18.06 45.86 14.98
CA ILE A 169 -18.10 44.83 13.92
C ILE A 169 -16.74 44.14 13.94
N ALA A 170 -16.74 42.83 14.12
CA ALA A 170 -15.56 41.99 14.00
C ALA A 170 -15.41 41.49 12.56
N ASP A 171 -14.18 41.31 12.09
CA ASP A 171 -13.90 40.80 10.74
C ASP A 171 -14.50 39.40 10.55
N CYS A 172 -14.34 38.54 11.56
CA CYS A 172 -14.98 37.23 11.59
C CYS A 172 -15.28 36.76 13.02
N VAL A 173 -16.30 35.92 13.16
CA VAL A 173 -16.53 35.12 14.37
C VAL A 173 -16.64 33.65 14.02
N ILE A 174 -16.05 32.80 14.85
CA ILE A 174 -16.26 31.35 14.84
C ILE A 174 -17.38 31.05 15.84
N LYS A 175 -18.43 30.38 15.36
CA LYS A 175 -19.54 29.91 16.17
C LYS A 175 -19.11 28.63 16.87
N THR A 176 -19.15 28.62 18.20
CA THR A 176 -18.90 27.42 19.00
C THR A 176 -20.17 27.05 19.77
N ASN A 177 -20.22 25.82 20.28
CA ASN A 177 -21.32 25.39 21.13
C ASN A 177 -21.25 26.07 22.50
N ASP A 178 -22.41 26.37 23.07
CA ASP A 178 -22.57 26.82 24.45
C ASP A 178 -21.85 25.83 25.40
N PRO A 179 -21.01 26.29 26.36
CA PRO A 179 -20.89 27.65 26.93
C PRO A 179 -19.71 28.49 26.48
N LEU A 180 -18.96 28.06 25.46
CA LEU A 180 -17.75 28.78 25.02
C LEU A 180 -18.05 30.12 24.32
N GLY A 181 -19.27 30.34 23.82
CA GLY A 181 -19.64 31.56 23.12
C GLY A 181 -18.99 31.68 21.73
N LYS A 182 -19.03 32.87 21.13
CA LYS A 182 -18.39 33.11 19.82
C LYS A 182 -16.93 33.50 19.98
N ILE A 183 -16.04 32.88 19.22
CA ILE A 183 -14.63 33.26 19.19
C ILE A 183 -14.45 34.33 18.13
N VAL A 184 -13.94 35.50 18.51
CA VAL A 184 -13.74 36.62 17.58
C VAL A 184 -12.37 36.52 16.93
N ILE A 185 -12.30 36.78 15.62
CA ILE A 185 -11.07 36.93 14.85
C ILE A 185 -11.05 38.32 14.23
N ASP A 186 -9.97 39.06 14.49
CA ASP A 186 -9.75 40.40 13.96
C ASP A 186 -8.39 40.45 13.25
N SER A 187 -8.40 40.85 11.98
CA SER A 187 -7.24 40.94 11.11
C SER A 187 -6.54 42.28 11.32
N LYS A 188 -5.23 42.25 11.53
CA LYS A 188 -4.40 43.46 11.65
C LYS A 188 -3.09 43.33 10.89
N PHE A 189 -2.68 44.44 10.29
CA PHE A 189 -1.49 44.52 9.45
C PHE A 189 -0.52 45.64 9.89
N PRO A 190 0.30 45.40 10.93
CA PRO A 190 1.23 46.40 11.46
C PRO A 190 2.51 46.52 10.60
N LEU A 191 2.35 46.89 9.32
CA LEU A 191 3.44 46.94 8.34
C LEU A 191 4.27 48.22 8.41
N GLU A 192 3.67 49.36 8.77
CA GLU A 192 4.30 50.68 8.59
C GLU A 192 5.62 50.79 9.37
N ASN A 193 5.58 50.49 10.66
CA ASN A 193 6.79 50.46 11.47
C ASN A 193 7.67 49.25 11.15
N TYR A 194 7.11 48.13 10.69
CA TYR A 194 7.89 46.98 10.23
C TYR A 194 8.80 47.34 9.05
N ASN A 195 8.28 48.00 8.01
CA ASN A 195 9.05 48.44 6.86
C ASN A 195 10.17 49.40 7.26
N ARG A 196 9.88 50.35 8.15
CA ARG A 196 10.87 51.32 8.65
C ARG A 196 12.02 50.64 9.40
N ILE A 197 11.79 49.50 10.07
CA ILE A 197 12.87 48.76 10.76
C ILE A 197 13.91 48.23 9.77
N TYR A 198 13.51 47.93 8.53
CA TYR A 198 14.36 47.33 7.50
C TYR A 198 14.72 48.30 6.36
N ASP A 199 14.32 49.56 6.46
CA ASP A 199 14.68 50.59 5.47
C ASP A 199 16.16 50.99 5.65
N ASN A 200 16.98 50.65 4.66
CA ASN A 200 18.41 50.96 4.66
C ASN A 200 18.70 52.45 4.45
N ASN A 201 17.71 53.25 4.04
CA ASN A 201 17.85 54.70 3.89
C ASN A 201 17.73 55.44 5.23
N LEU A 202 17.21 54.78 6.27
CA LEU A 202 17.05 55.36 7.61
C LEU A 202 18.29 55.14 8.48
N SER A 203 18.57 56.12 9.33
CA SER A 203 19.63 56.03 10.34
C SER A 203 19.36 54.89 11.35
N VAL A 204 20.39 54.48 12.08
CA VAL A 204 20.26 53.44 13.12
C VAL A 204 19.26 53.87 14.20
N ASP A 205 19.26 55.14 14.58
CA ASP A 205 18.37 55.68 15.61
C ASP A 205 16.91 55.72 15.17
N GLU A 206 16.64 56.12 13.92
CA GLU A 206 15.30 56.08 13.35
C GLU A 206 14.75 54.64 13.28
N ARG A 207 15.60 53.68 12.91
CA ARG A 207 15.23 52.26 12.91
C ARG A 207 14.98 51.74 14.33
N ASN A 208 15.73 52.20 15.33
CA ASN A 208 15.47 51.88 16.73
C ASN A 208 14.13 52.45 17.22
N GLY A 209 13.81 53.70 16.85
CA GLY A 209 12.51 54.30 17.12
C GLY A 209 11.36 53.53 16.46
N ALA A 210 11.54 53.08 15.22
CA ALA A 210 10.57 52.24 14.53
C ALA A 210 10.32 50.89 15.23
N ARG A 211 11.35 50.28 15.84
CA ARG A 211 11.18 49.06 16.66
C ARG A 211 10.29 49.32 17.88
N ALA A 212 10.52 50.42 18.58
CA ALA A 212 9.71 50.79 19.75
C ALA A 212 8.25 51.08 19.35
N ASN A 213 8.05 51.79 18.24
CA ASN A 213 6.71 52.10 17.73
C ASN A 213 5.99 50.84 17.24
N PHE A 214 6.67 49.94 16.52
CA PHE A 214 6.10 48.65 16.10
C PHE A 214 5.59 47.86 17.30
N ARG A 215 6.40 47.73 18.36
CA ARG A 215 6.00 47.06 19.60
C ARG A 215 4.77 47.71 20.24
N LYS A 216 4.75 49.05 20.32
CA LYS A 216 3.62 49.81 20.87
C LYS A 216 2.34 49.61 20.06
N ASP A 217 2.43 49.59 18.73
CA ASP A 217 1.28 49.42 17.85
C ASP A 217 0.65 48.04 17.99
N VAL A 218 1.47 46.99 18.02
CA VAL A 218 0.99 45.61 18.20
C VAL A 218 0.33 45.45 19.57
N LEU A 219 0.94 45.97 20.64
CA LEU A 219 0.33 45.96 21.97
C LEU A 219 -1.00 46.71 22.00
N LYS A 220 -1.08 47.87 21.34
CA LYS A 220 -2.33 48.63 21.23
C LYS A 220 -3.41 47.79 20.54
N HIS A 221 -3.08 47.08 19.47
CA HIS A 221 -4.03 46.19 18.79
C HIS A 221 -4.54 45.07 19.70
N ILE A 222 -3.66 44.44 20.49
CA ILE A 222 -4.05 43.41 21.47
C ILE A 222 -5.08 43.98 22.47
N TYR A 223 -4.80 45.14 23.07
CA TYR A 223 -5.71 45.75 24.03
C TYR A 223 -6.99 46.28 23.37
N ASP A 224 -6.92 46.81 22.15
CA ASP A 224 -8.09 47.23 21.39
C ASP A 224 -9.02 46.03 21.10
N ILE A 225 -8.45 44.87 20.73
CA ILE A 225 -9.19 43.63 20.49
C ILE A 225 -9.86 43.16 21.79
N LYS A 226 -9.11 43.08 22.89
CA LYS A 226 -9.66 42.76 24.22
C LYS A 226 -10.87 43.63 24.54
N ASN A 227 -10.71 44.95 24.47
CA ASN A 227 -11.73 45.89 24.92
C ASN A 227 -12.97 45.93 24.02
N LYS A 228 -12.81 45.67 22.72
CA LYS A 228 -13.92 45.73 21.75
C LYS A 228 -14.66 44.41 21.60
N TYR A 229 -13.97 43.29 21.75
CA TYR A 229 -14.48 42.01 21.28
C TYR A 229 -14.65 40.96 22.37
N ILE A 230 -14.13 41.17 23.59
CA ILE A 230 -14.43 40.31 24.73
C ILE A 230 -15.66 40.87 25.45
N VAL A 231 -16.83 40.34 25.12
CA VAL A 231 -18.13 40.74 25.65
C VAL A 231 -18.70 39.59 26.50
N PRO A 232 -18.92 39.81 27.81
CA PRO A 232 -19.47 38.79 28.71
C PRO A 232 -20.79 38.22 28.18
N PHE A 233 -20.93 36.89 28.27
CA PHE A 233 -22.13 36.15 27.83
C PHE A 233 -22.44 36.20 26.32
N GLU A 234 -21.58 36.81 25.50
CA GLU A 234 -21.75 36.85 24.03
C GLU A 234 -20.57 36.21 23.30
N THR A 235 -19.34 36.53 23.71
CA THR A 235 -18.11 36.02 23.12
C THR A 235 -17.35 35.16 24.12
N ALA A 236 -16.41 34.37 23.61
CA ALA A 236 -15.45 33.68 24.45
C ALA A 236 -14.56 34.66 25.22
N ASP A 237 -13.95 34.21 26.32
CA ASP A 237 -12.90 34.94 27.05
C ASP A 237 -11.56 35.00 26.28
N VAL A 238 -11.58 34.56 25.01
CA VAL A 238 -10.42 34.56 24.11
C VAL A 238 -10.82 35.13 22.74
N ALA A 239 -9.90 35.87 22.13
CA ALA A 239 -10.02 36.36 20.76
C ALA A 239 -8.69 36.17 20.03
N PHE A 240 -8.75 35.99 18.71
CA PHE A 240 -7.58 35.83 17.87
C PHE A 240 -7.29 37.09 17.07
N MET A 241 -6.05 37.56 17.14
CA MET A 241 -5.53 38.56 16.21
C MET A 241 -4.89 37.84 15.02
N PHE A 242 -5.48 37.96 13.83
CA PHE A 242 -4.93 37.39 12.61
C PHE A 242 -3.87 38.33 12.01
N ILE A 243 -2.69 37.79 11.71
CA ILE A 243 -1.57 38.51 11.12
C ILE A 243 -1.22 37.83 9.79
N PRO A 244 -1.67 38.38 8.64
CA PRO A 244 -1.50 37.71 7.35
C PRO A 244 -0.04 37.67 6.88
N ALA A 245 0.80 38.64 7.31
CA ALA A 245 2.22 38.62 6.97
C ALA A 245 3.01 37.68 7.88
N GLU A 246 3.42 36.53 7.35
CA GLU A 246 4.27 35.56 8.05
C GLU A 246 5.56 36.20 8.61
N ALA A 247 6.21 37.07 7.84
CA ALA A 247 7.43 37.75 8.28
C ALA A 247 7.20 38.62 9.54
N ILE A 248 6.02 39.24 9.65
CA ILE A 248 5.62 40.01 10.84
C ILE A 248 5.32 39.06 12.00
N PHE A 249 4.57 37.99 11.75
CA PHE A 249 4.27 36.96 12.76
C PHE A 249 5.54 36.35 13.35
N ALA A 250 6.46 35.88 12.50
CA ALA A 250 7.74 35.31 12.90
C ALA A 250 8.60 36.33 13.67
N LYS A 251 8.55 37.61 13.29
CA LYS A 251 9.25 38.68 13.99
C LYS A 251 8.72 38.89 15.41
N ILE A 252 7.39 38.91 15.57
CA ILE A 252 6.73 39.05 16.88
C ILE A 252 7.13 37.87 17.77
N HIS A 253 6.93 36.65 17.26
CA HIS A 253 7.22 35.42 18.02
C HIS A 253 8.71 35.23 18.33
N GLY A 254 9.61 35.69 17.46
CA GLY A 254 11.05 35.48 17.62
C GLY A 254 11.79 36.56 18.41
N LYS A 255 11.23 37.76 18.59
CA LYS A 255 11.94 38.89 19.22
C LYS A 255 11.16 39.67 20.27
N TYR A 256 9.86 39.43 20.43
CA TYR A 256 9.00 40.23 21.30
C TYR A 256 8.19 39.34 22.26
N ASP A 257 8.89 38.62 23.14
CA ASP A 257 8.28 37.74 24.15
C ASP A 257 7.27 38.48 25.04
N ASP A 258 7.52 39.76 25.30
CA ASP A 258 6.62 40.60 26.08
C ASP A 258 5.26 40.82 25.42
N ILE A 259 5.22 40.91 24.07
CA ILE A 259 3.99 41.04 23.31
C ILE A 259 3.19 39.75 23.44
N ILE A 260 3.86 38.61 23.33
CA ILE A 260 3.25 37.29 23.48
C ILE A 260 2.70 37.10 24.91
N GLN A 261 3.46 37.49 25.93
CA GLN A 261 2.98 37.45 27.31
C GLN A 261 1.80 38.41 27.54
N ALA A 262 1.83 39.60 26.94
CA ALA A 262 0.72 40.54 27.02
C ALA A 262 -0.53 39.99 26.34
N SER A 263 -0.42 39.29 25.19
CA SER A 263 -1.58 38.69 24.53
C SER A 263 -2.23 37.57 25.33
N TYR A 264 -1.47 36.83 26.15
CA TYR A 264 -2.06 35.80 27.03
C TYR A 264 -2.66 36.36 28.33
N LYS A 265 -2.20 37.54 28.77
CA LYS A 265 -2.67 38.20 30.01
C LYS A 265 -3.83 39.17 29.77
N ALA A 266 -3.92 39.71 28.56
CA ALA A 266 -4.99 40.57 28.11
C ALA A 266 -6.28 39.75 28.03
#